data_AF-A0A1A8I7E3-F1
#
_entry.id   AF-A0A1A8I7E3-F1
#
_cell.length_a   1.000
_cell.length_b   1.000
_cell.length_c   1.000
_cell.angle_alpha   90.00
_cell.angle_beta   90.00
_cell.angle_gamma   90.00
#
_symmetry.space_group_name_H-M   'P 1'
#
loop_
_entity.id
_entity.type
_entity.pdbx_description
1 polymer ?
#
loop_
_entity_poly.entity_id
_entity_poly.type
_entity_poly.pdbx_seq_one_letter_code
_entity_poly.pdbx_strand_id
1 'polypeptide(L)'
;GHNGLVSAAYLQRGGLKTAVLERRHVLGGAAVSEEIIPGFCFSRCSYLLSLLRPQICSDLELKKHGLKVYMRNPHSFTPMLEEGVRGAPPRSLTLGPDLASNQKEIGKFSQK
;
A
#
# COMPACT_ATOMS: atom_id res chain seq x y z
N GLY A 1 5.04 -12.06 10.44
CA GLY A 1 4.54 -11.02 9.49
C GLY A 1 3.54 -11.60 8.50
N HIS A 2 2.88 -10.78 7.66
CA HIS A 2 1.78 -11.26 6.79
C HIS A 2 2.16 -12.46 5.90
N ASN A 3 3.34 -12.46 5.29
CA ASN A 3 3.82 -13.58 4.47
C ASN A 3 3.84 -14.90 5.24
N GLY A 4 4.44 -14.90 6.44
CA GLY A 4 4.48 -16.10 7.28
C GLY A 4 3.10 -16.58 7.73
N LEU A 5 2.16 -15.66 7.99
CA LEU A 5 0.78 -15.99 8.34
C LEU A 5 0.01 -16.59 7.17
N VAL A 6 0.17 -16.04 5.96
CA VAL A 6 -0.41 -16.60 4.73
C VAL A 6 0.16 -17.99 4.46
N SER A 7 1.48 -18.16 4.53
CA SER A 7 2.13 -19.47 4.38
C SER A 7 1.61 -20.48 5.39
N ALA A 8 1.50 -20.09 6.67
CA ALA A 8 0.99 -20.96 7.72
C ALA A 8 -0.45 -21.40 7.46
N ALA A 9 -1.31 -20.48 7.01
CA ALA A 9 -2.69 -20.79 6.66
C ALA A 9 -2.79 -21.82 5.53
N TYR A 10 -1.97 -21.69 4.48
CA TYR A 10 -1.93 -22.67 3.39
C TYR A 10 -1.35 -24.02 3.81
N LEU A 11 -0.28 -24.04 4.63
CA LEU A 11 0.27 -25.30 5.16
C LEU A 11 -0.75 -26.05 6.01
N GLN A 12 -1.46 -25.35 6.89
CA GLN A 12 -2.52 -25.94 7.72
C GLN A 12 -3.70 -26.43 6.86
N ARG A 13 -4.12 -25.67 5.85
CA ARG A 13 -5.16 -26.10 4.89
C ARG A 13 -4.73 -27.34 4.09
N GLY A 14 -3.43 -27.51 3.86
CA GLY A 14 -2.83 -28.71 3.28
C GLY A 14 -2.73 -29.91 4.23
N GLY A 15 -3.26 -29.81 5.46
CA GLY A 15 -3.30 -30.90 6.43
C GLY A 15 -2.06 -31.00 7.34
N LEU A 16 -1.13 -30.05 7.28
CA LEU A 16 0.07 -30.06 8.11
C LEU A 16 -0.19 -29.45 9.49
N LYS A 17 0.35 -30.08 10.53
CA LYS A 17 0.42 -29.47 11.87
C LYS A 17 1.40 -28.31 11.83
N THR A 18 0.87 -27.09 11.86
CA THR A 18 1.66 -25.87 11.63
C THR A 18 1.74 -25.05 12.91
N ALA A 19 2.95 -24.67 13.32
CA ALA A 19 3.19 -23.75 14.43
C ALA A 19 3.74 -22.43 13.90
N VAL A 20 3.23 -21.30 14.41
CA VAL A 20 3.73 -19.96 14.10
C VAL A 20 4.38 -19.41 15.37
N LEU A 21 5.67 -19.07 15.28
CA LEU A 21 6.42 -18.47 16.38
C LEU A 21 6.67 -17.00 16.04
N GLU A 22 6.21 -16.11 16.92
CA GLU A 22 6.46 -14.67 16.84
C GLU A 22 7.08 -14.22 18.16
N ARG A 23 8.18 -13.48 18.08
CA ARG A 23 8.90 -13.01 19.26
C ARG A 23 8.15 -11.86 19.94
N ARG A 24 7.45 -11.04 19.15
CA ARG A 24 6.71 -9.88 19.63
C ARG A 24 5.37 -10.29 20.22
N HIS A 25 4.84 -9.44 21.10
CA HIS A 25 3.49 -9.59 21.66
C HIS A 25 2.36 -9.32 20.64
N VAL A 26 2.71 -8.94 19.40
CA VAL A 26 1.78 -8.56 18.33
C VAL A 26 2.15 -9.25 17.02
N LEU A 27 1.14 -9.64 16.26
CA LEU A 27 1.29 -10.24 14.94
C LEU A 27 1.34 -9.17 13.84
N GLY A 28 1.95 -9.51 12.70
CA GLY A 28 1.89 -8.69 11.47
C GLY A 28 3.24 -8.19 10.97
N GLY A 29 4.27 -8.14 11.83
CA GLY A 29 5.63 -7.75 11.45
C GLY A 29 5.71 -6.34 10.86
N ALA A 30 6.09 -6.23 9.58
CA ALA A 30 6.16 -4.95 8.86
C ALA A 30 4.78 -4.33 8.55
N ALA A 31 3.70 -5.12 8.64
CA ALA A 31 2.33 -4.71 8.32
C ALA A 31 1.54 -4.23 9.57
N VAL A 32 2.20 -4.06 10.71
CA VAL A 32 1.56 -3.54 11.92
C VAL A 32 1.51 -2.02 11.86
N SER A 33 0.38 -1.47 12.30
CA SER A 33 0.22 -0.05 12.63
C SER A 33 0.30 0.10 14.14
N GLU A 34 1.21 0.95 14.62
CA GLU A 34 1.48 1.13 16.04
C GLU A 34 1.50 2.60 16.39
N GLU A 35 1.10 2.91 17.62
CA GLU A 35 1.20 4.25 18.17
C GLU A 35 2.63 4.50 18.64
N ILE A 36 3.36 5.33 17.89
CA ILE A 36 4.74 5.72 18.24
C ILE A 36 4.71 7.05 19.01
N ILE A 37 3.69 7.87 18.76
CA ILE A 37 3.44 9.16 19.41
C ILE A 37 1.99 9.16 19.90
N PRO A 38 1.70 9.58 21.14
CA PRO A 38 0.34 9.62 21.67
C PRO A 38 -0.65 10.33 20.73
N GLY A 39 -1.75 9.66 20.40
CA GLY A 39 -2.78 10.10 19.45
C GLY A 39 -2.52 9.75 17.98
N PHE A 40 -1.37 9.17 17.63
CA PHE A 40 -0.96 8.95 16.24
C PHE A 40 -0.45 7.54 15.97
N CYS A 41 -1.13 6.84 15.06
CA CYS A 41 -0.72 5.53 14.57
C CYS A 41 0.12 5.66 13.29
N PHE A 42 1.22 4.90 13.25
CA PHE A 42 2.14 4.85 12.12
C PHE A 42 2.25 3.42 11.61
N SER A 43 2.24 3.26 10.28
CA SER A 43 2.64 2.00 9.67
C SER A 43 4.15 1.81 9.84
N ARG A 44 4.56 0.63 10.30
CA ARG A 44 5.96 0.28 10.51
C ARG A 44 6.83 0.34 9.25
N CYS A 45 6.39 -0.29 8.16
CA CYS A 45 7.18 -0.39 6.91
C CYS A 45 6.35 -0.85 5.69
N SER A 46 5.25 -1.59 5.89
CA SER A 46 4.43 -2.15 4.81
C SER A 46 3.05 -1.49 4.76
N TYR A 47 2.97 -0.35 4.07
CA TYR A 47 1.77 0.48 3.95
C TYR A 47 1.10 0.43 2.57
N LEU A 48 1.70 -0.27 1.60
CA LEU A 48 1.10 -0.54 0.29
C LEU A 48 0.83 -2.04 0.13
N LEU A 49 -0.37 -2.37 -0.31
CA LEU A 49 -0.81 -3.73 -0.59
C LEU A 49 -0.60 -4.08 -2.08
N SER A 50 0.59 -3.80 -2.62
CA SER A 50 0.84 -3.89 -4.07
C SER A 50 1.01 -5.31 -4.59
N LEU A 51 1.55 -6.23 -3.77
CA LEU A 51 1.92 -7.59 -4.21
C LEU A 51 0.99 -8.69 -3.68
N LEU A 52 -0.07 -8.35 -2.93
CA LEU A 52 -1.01 -9.36 -2.44
C LEU A 52 -1.89 -9.85 -3.60
N ARG A 53 -1.73 -11.12 -3.98
CA ARG A 53 -2.50 -11.71 -5.07
C ARG A 53 -3.99 -11.80 -4.70
N PRO A 54 -4.92 -11.42 -5.60
CA PRO A 54 -6.35 -11.54 -5.36
C PRO A 54 -6.79 -12.96 -4.98
N GLN A 55 -6.12 -13.98 -5.52
CA GLN A 55 -6.38 -15.38 -5.18
C GLN A 55 -6.19 -15.65 -3.69
N ILE A 56 -5.16 -15.08 -3.05
CA ILE A 56 -4.93 -15.24 -1.61
C ILE A 56 -6.07 -14.61 -0.81
N CYS A 57 -6.56 -13.45 -1.23
CA CYS A 57 -7.72 -12.80 -0.60
C CYS A 57 -8.98 -13.66 -0.69
N SER A 58 -9.17 -14.36 -1.81
CA SER A 58 -10.31 -15.26 -2.03
C SER A 58 -10.17 -16.54 -1.22
N ASP A 59 -9.02 -17.22 -1.34
CA ASP A 59 -8.75 -18.51 -0.71
C ASP A 59 -8.86 -18.46 0.81
N LEU A 60 -8.41 -17.35 1.40
CA LEU A 60 -8.41 -17.12 2.85
C LEU A 60 -9.62 -16.29 3.31
N GLU A 61 -10.60 -16.06 2.43
CA GLU A 61 -11.82 -15.30 2.71
C GLU A 61 -11.56 -13.94 3.42
N LEU A 62 -10.46 -13.25 3.08
CA LEU A 62 -9.95 -12.14 3.91
C LEU A 62 -10.97 -10.99 4.08
N LYS A 63 -11.81 -10.74 3.08
CA LYS A 63 -12.89 -9.73 3.15
C LYS A 63 -13.91 -10.07 4.25
N LYS A 64 -14.29 -11.34 4.37
CA LYS A 64 -15.18 -11.84 5.43
C LYS A 64 -14.55 -11.69 6.81
N HIS A 65 -13.22 -11.81 6.88
CA HIS A 65 -12.43 -11.55 8.08
C HIS A 65 -12.07 -10.07 8.30
N GLY A 66 -12.69 -9.15 7.56
CA GLY A 66 -12.60 -7.71 7.81
C GLY A 66 -11.52 -6.97 7.01
N LEU A 67 -10.86 -7.59 6.04
CA LEU A 67 -9.94 -6.89 5.14
C LEU A 67 -10.69 -5.82 4.34
N LYS A 68 -10.31 -4.56 4.56
CA LYS A 68 -10.74 -3.39 3.77
C LYS A 68 -9.55 -2.88 2.97
N VAL A 69 -9.74 -2.74 1.66
CA VAL A 69 -8.73 -2.19 0.75
C VAL A 69 -9.15 -0.79 0.35
N TYR A 70 -8.32 0.19 0.67
CA TYR A 70 -8.51 1.58 0.27
C TYR A 70 -7.66 1.85 -0.96
N MET A 71 -8.32 2.27 -2.04
CA MET A 71 -7.63 2.61 -3.28
C MET A 71 -6.99 3.99 -3.13
N ARG A 72 -5.69 4.06 -3.40
CA ARG A 72 -4.93 5.31 -3.36
C ARG A 72 -5.29 6.17 -4.57
N ASN A 73 -5.81 7.37 -4.34
CA ASN A 73 -6.13 8.37 -5.37
C ASN A 73 -5.69 9.78 -4.91
N PRO A 74 -4.80 10.48 -5.63
CA PRO A 74 -4.10 10.05 -6.85
C PRO A 74 -3.18 8.86 -6.58
N HIS A 75 -2.81 8.14 -7.63
CA HIS A 75 -1.75 7.15 -7.55
C HIS A 75 -0.44 7.89 -7.22
N SER A 76 0.30 8.46 -8.15
CA SER A 76 1.57 9.12 -7.81
C SER A 76 1.45 10.63 -7.74
N PHE A 77 2.32 11.24 -6.94
CA PHE A 77 2.68 12.64 -7.02
C PHE A 77 4.21 12.73 -7.09
N THR A 78 4.72 13.28 -8.18
CA THR A 78 6.16 13.45 -8.42
C THR A 78 6.45 14.94 -8.59
N PRO A 79 6.97 15.61 -7.55
CA PRO A 79 7.38 17.02 -7.67
C PRO A 79 8.64 17.14 -8.53
N MET A 80 8.76 18.23 -9.28
CA MET A 80 9.97 18.54 -10.03
C MET A 80 10.87 19.49 -9.22
N LEU A 81 12.18 19.31 -9.36
CA LEU A 81 13.17 20.23 -8.80
C LEU A 81 13.37 21.40 -9.76
N GLU A 82 12.39 22.31 -9.79
CA GLU A 82 12.38 23.51 -10.64
C GLU A 82 12.02 24.72 -9.78
N GLU A 83 12.52 25.92 -10.15
CA GLU A 83 11.99 27.16 -9.57
C GLU A 83 10.63 27.49 -10.18
N GLY A 84 9.75 28.09 -9.38
CA GLY A 84 8.47 28.58 -9.86
C GLY A 84 8.65 29.65 -10.93
N VAL A 85 7.96 29.51 -12.07
CA VAL A 85 8.05 30.48 -13.17
C VAL A 85 6.93 31.51 -13.03
N ARG A 86 7.26 32.81 -13.00
CA ARG A 86 6.30 33.93 -13.01
C ARG A 86 5.20 33.83 -11.92
N GLY A 87 5.58 33.44 -10.70
CA GLY A 87 4.65 33.31 -9.57
C GLY A 87 3.81 32.04 -9.55
N ALA A 88 3.98 31.13 -10.51
CA ALA A 88 3.41 29.78 -10.46
C ALA A 88 4.33 28.84 -9.65
N PRO A 89 3.78 27.86 -8.91
CA PRO A 89 4.59 26.87 -8.19
C PRO A 89 5.37 25.97 -9.15
N PRO A 90 6.41 25.26 -8.67
CA PRO A 90 7.12 24.24 -9.44
C PRO A 90 6.16 23.22 -10.03
N ARG A 91 6.48 22.71 -11.22
CA ARG A 91 5.67 21.69 -11.87
C ARG A 91 5.71 20.38 -11.08
N SER A 92 4.65 19.59 -11.26
CA SER A 92 4.54 18.24 -10.70
C SER A 92 3.82 17.33 -11.67
N LEU A 93 4.10 16.04 -11.58
CA LEU A 93 3.36 15.00 -12.27
C LEU A 93 2.46 14.26 -11.27
N THR A 94 1.15 14.47 -11.38
CA THR A 94 0.15 13.73 -10.59
C THR A 94 -0.51 12.70 -11.49
N LEU A 95 -0.48 11.42 -11.12
CA LEU A 95 -1.16 10.37 -11.90
C LEU A 95 -2.19 9.68 -11.04
N GLY A 96 -3.38 9.45 -11.57
CA GLY A 96 -4.50 8.80 -10.91
C GLY A 96 -5.16 7.74 -11.79
N PRO A 97 -6.39 7.33 -11.45
CA PRO A 97 -7.12 6.33 -12.23
C PRO A 97 -7.72 6.89 -13.53
N ASP A 98 -7.84 8.21 -13.67
CA ASP A 98 -8.49 8.85 -14.82
C ASP A 98 -7.52 9.14 -15.97
N LEU A 99 -7.80 8.58 -17.15
CA LEU A 99 -6.95 8.69 -18.32
C LEU A 99 -6.84 10.14 -18.83
N ALA A 100 -7.95 10.88 -18.88
CA ALA A 100 -7.96 12.24 -19.40
C ALA A 100 -7.15 13.19 -18.50
N SER A 101 -7.30 13.06 -17.18
CA SER A 101 -6.50 13.78 -16.19
C SER A 101 -5.01 13.44 -16.33
N ASN A 102 -4.68 12.16 -16.49
CA ASN A 102 -3.29 11.73 -16.68
C ASN A 102 -2.68 12.32 -17.97
N GLN A 103 -3.42 12.33 -19.08
CA GLN A 103 -2.98 12.94 -20.33
C GLN A 103 -2.74 14.45 -20.18
N LYS A 104 -3.61 15.16 -19.45
CA LYS A 104 -3.44 16.58 -19.15
C LYS A 104 -2.19 16.84 -18.30
N GLU A 105 -1.93 16.01 -17.30
CA GLU A 105 -0.75 16.11 -16.43
C GLU A 105 0.55 15.86 -17.20
N ILE A 106 0.57 14.85 -18.08
CA ILE A 106 1.71 14.56 -18.96
C ILE A 106 1.92 15.71 -19.97
N GLY A 107 0.83 16.25 -20.53
CA GLY A 107 0.88 17.34 -21.53
C GLY A 107 1.57 18.61 -21.04
N LYS A 108 1.63 18.87 -19.73
CA LYS A 108 2.41 19.98 -19.12
C LYS A 108 3.90 19.94 -19.46
N PHE A 109 4.41 18.77 -19.83
CA PHE A 109 5.83 18.54 -20.13
C PHE A 109 6.10 18.35 -21.63
N SER A 110 5.07 18.37 -22.48
CA SER A 110 5.19 18.16 -23.93
C SER A 110 5.22 19.46 -24.74
N GLN A 111 4.94 20.60 -24.13
CA GLN A 111 5.05 21.90 -24.79
C GLN A 111 6.53 22.32 -24.84
N LYS A 112 7.03 22.51 -26.07
CA LYS A 112 8.38 23.04 -26.34
C LYS A 112 8.41 24.56 -26.20
#